data_AF-A0ABD1Q4I0-F1
#
_entry.id   AF-A0ABD1Q4I0-F1
#
_cell.length_a   1.000
_cell.length_b   1.000
_cell.length_c   1.000
_cell.angle_alpha   90.00
_cell.angle_beta   90.00
_cell.angle_gamma   90.00
#
_symmetry.space_group_name_H-M   'P 1'
#
loop_
_entity.id
_entity.type
_entity.pdbx_description
1 polymer ?
#
loop_
_entity_poly.entity_id
_entity_poly.type
_entity_poly.pdbx_seq_one_letter_code
_entity_poly.pdbx_strand_id
1 'polypeptide(L)'
;MASNTSSSSTNPNHLEKETADEYDEIVTTLPNEKGWVFENLAKYYDTWFNSTILKGIMLAHDHFVAHPTDIFLATFPKCGTTWLKALAFTIVNRNQFDFSNHPLLTKNPQELFPFLEIFSLQDHENTELEISTSPRLFSIHTPYPLLPKSIRSTCHIVYVVRDPKDVFVWYHMQKVRSKDLPQVEIQIKERKSIQRERM
;
A
#
# COMPACT_ATOMS: atom_id res chain seq x y z
N MET A 1 -19.62 22.69 -45.08
CA MET A 1 -18.50 23.25 -44.32
C MET A 1 -18.37 22.42 -43.05
N ALA A 2 -17.37 21.54 -43.00
CA ALA A 2 -17.15 20.65 -41.87
C ALA A 2 -16.45 21.43 -40.75
N SER A 3 -17.08 21.49 -39.58
CA SER A 3 -16.49 22.06 -38.36
C SER A 3 -15.63 21.00 -37.68
N ASN A 4 -14.31 21.23 -37.72
CA ASN A 4 -13.31 20.46 -36.97
C ASN A 4 -13.53 20.65 -35.46
N THR A 5 -13.94 19.58 -34.77
CA THR A 5 -13.75 19.44 -33.33
C THR A 5 -12.37 18.85 -33.09
N SER A 6 -11.42 19.68 -32.67
CA SER A 6 -10.11 19.25 -32.18
C SER A 6 -10.28 18.62 -30.79
N SER A 7 -10.33 17.30 -30.73
CA SER A 7 -10.14 16.54 -29.49
C SER A 7 -8.67 16.65 -29.07
N SER A 8 -8.38 17.42 -28.01
CA SER A 8 -7.06 17.42 -27.40
C SER A 8 -6.84 16.09 -26.67
N SER A 9 -6.06 15.20 -27.28
CA SER A 9 -5.56 14.00 -26.64
C SER A 9 -4.42 14.38 -25.69
N THR A 10 -4.76 14.68 -24.43
CA THR A 10 -3.76 14.89 -23.37
C THR A 10 -3.13 13.54 -23.03
N ASN A 11 -1.80 13.47 -23.04
CA ASN A 11 -1.04 12.25 -22.77
C ASN A 11 -1.26 11.84 -21.30
N PRO A 12 -1.71 10.60 -21.00
CA PRO A 12 -1.98 10.13 -19.63
C PRO A 12 -0.78 10.32 -18.68
N ASN A 13 0.45 10.12 -19.18
CA ASN A 13 1.67 10.28 -18.38
C ASN A 13 1.95 11.75 -17.98
N HIS A 14 1.35 12.72 -18.68
CA HIS A 14 1.46 14.14 -18.32
C HIS A 14 0.52 14.47 -17.16
N LEU A 15 -0.70 13.93 -17.18
CA LEU A 15 -1.70 14.11 -16.13
C LEU A 15 -1.24 13.48 -14.82
N GLU A 16 -0.68 12.27 -14.85
CA GLU A 16 -0.14 11.60 -13.66
C GLU A 16 1.00 12.40 -13.01
N LYS A 17 1.87 13.00 -13.82
CA LYS A 17 2.97 13.82 -13.34
C LYS A 17 2.50 15.16 -12.76
N GLU A 18 1.57 15.85 -13.43
CA GLU A 18 0.98 17.10 -12.93
C GLU A 18 0.28 16.89 -11.58
N THR A 19 -0.41 15.76 -11.44
CA THR A 19 -1.12 15.40 -10.20
C THR A 19 -0.16 15.06 -9.07
N ALA A 20 0.97 14.40 -9.37
CA ALA A 20 2.02 14.15 -8.39
C ALA A 20 2.69 15.45 -7.92
N ASP A 21 2.98 16.38 -8.84
CA ASP A 21 3.56 17.69 -8.52
C ASP A 21 2.59 18.54 -7.66
N GLU A 22 1.27 18.45 -7.91
CA GLU A 22 0.24 19.11 -7.10
C GLU A 22 0.23 18.58 -5.65
N TYR A 23 0.28 17.26 -5.44
CA TYR A 23 0.31 16.69 -4.10
C TYR A 23 1.61 17.02 -3.36
N ASP A 24 2.72 17.12 -4.07
CA ASP A 24 3.98 17.59 -3.51
C ASP A 24 3.85 19.02 -2.97
N GLU A 25 3.25 19.92 -3.76
CA GLU A 25 2.96 21.29 -3.32
C GLU A 25 2.05 21.29 -2.09
N ILE A 26 0.92 20.57 -2.12
CA ILE A 26 -0.01 20.50 -1.00
C ILE A 26 0.71 20.03 0.27
N VAL A 27 1.47 18.95 0.21
CA VAL A 27 2.16 18.37 1.38
C VAL A 27 3.19 19.34 1.98
N THR A 28 3.86 20.15 1.16
CA THR A 28 4.81 21.16 1.65
C THR A 28 4.13 22.33 2.38
N THR A 29 2.88 22.67 2.02
CA THR A 29 2.13 23.76 2.67
C THR A 29 1.48 23.36 4.00
N LEU A 30 1.34 22.05 4.26
CA LEU A 30 0.75 21.56 5.50
C LEU A 30 1.67 21.81 6.71
N PRO A 31 1.12 21.84 7.95
CA PRO A 31 1.94 21.83 9.14
C PRO A 31 2.85 20.59 9.14
N ASN A 32 4.16 20.81 9.21
CA ASN A 32 5.17 19.77 9.13
C ASN A 32 6.00 19.71 10.42
N GLU A 33 6.32 18.50 10.87
CA GLU A 33 7.09 18.25 12.09
C GLU A 33 8.07 17.09 11.90
N LYS A 34 9.16 17.13 12.69
CA LYS A 34 10.10 16.01 12.74
C LYS A 34 9.57 14.91 13.65
N GLY A 35 9.21 13.78 13.07
CA GLY A 35 8.73 12.62 13.81
C GLY A 35 9.84 11.86 14.54
N TRP A 36 9.43 11.00 15.47
CA TRP A 36 10.37 10.19 16.27
C TRP A 36 10.95 9.01 15.49
N VAL A 37 10.18 8.45 14.56
CA VAL A 37 10.57 7.31 13.71
C VAL A 37 10.71 7.70 12.24
N PHE A 38 9.86 8.61 11.76
CA PHE A 38 9.91 9.15 10.40
C PHE A 38 10.27 10.62 10.47
N GLU A 39 11.23 11.06 9.65
CA GLU A 39 11.75 12.43 9.76
C GLU A 39 10.78 13.48 9.26
N ASN A 40 9.95 13.16 8.25
CA ASN A 40 9.04 14.12 7.62
C ASN A 40 7.60 13.69 7.89
N LEU A 41 6.92 14.38 8.81
CA LEU A 41 5.50 14.21 9.08
C LEU A 41 4.73 15.46 8.67
N ALA A 42 3.63 15.29 7.94
CA ALA A 42 2.67 16.33 7.59
C ALA A 42 1.34 16.08 8.32
N LYS A 43 0.73 17.15 8.85
CA LYS A 43 -0.59 17.08 9.49
C LYS A 43 -1.68 17.26 8.44
N TYR A 44 -2.53 16.25 8.28
CA TYR A 44 -3.69 16.26 7.39
C TYR A 44 -4.91 15.69 8.12
N TYR A 45 -6.04 16.41 8.08
CA TYR A 45 -7.31 16.00 8.72
C TYR A 45 -7.13 15.53 10.19
N ASP A 46 -6.40 16.33 10.97
CA ASP A 46 -6.04 16.07 12.37
C ASP A 46 -5.19 14.83 12.67
N THR A 47 -4.58 14.22 11.63
CA THR A 47 -3.67 13.08 11.78
C THR A 47 -2.31 13.41 11.17
N TRP A 48 -1.24 12.87 11.78
CA TRP A 48 0.12 13.01 11.27
C TRP A 48 0.48 11.82 10.37
N PHE A 49 0.91 12.11 9.15
CA PHE A 49 1.33 11.10 8.18
C PHE A 49 2.76 11.33 7.75
N ASN A 50 3.47 10.25 7.41
CA ASN A 50 4.68 10.40 6.61
C ASN A 50 4.32 11.07 5.27
N SER A 51 5.09 12.08 4.87
CA SER A 51 4.80 12.88 3.67
C SER A 51 4.61 12.04 2.40
N THR A 52 5.43 10.99 2.21
CA THR A 52 5.31 10.09 1.05
C THR A 52 4.03 9.27 1.12
N ILE A 53 3.71 8.70 2.28
CA ILE A 53 2.47 7.93 2.47
C ILE A 53 1.24 8.81 2.29
N LEU A 54 1.28 10.08 2.72
CA LEU A 54 0.18 11.01 2.53
C LEU A 54 -0.13 11.23 1.04
N LYS A 55 0.88 11.38 0.18
CA LYS A 55 0.68 11.44 -1.27
C LYS A 55 -0.03 10.20 -1.81
N GLY A 56 0.37 9.03 -1.34
CA GLY A 56 -0.27 7.76 -1.69
C GLY A 56 -1.74 7.69 -1.26
N ILE A 57 -2.07 8.24 -0.09
CA ILE A 57 -3.46 8.37 0.38
C ILE A 57 -4.25 9.30 -0.54
N MET A 58 -3.68 10.44 -0.95
CA MET A 58 -4.32 11.41 -1.84
C MET A 58 -4.55 10.82 -3.23
N LEU A 59 -3.54 10.16 -3.80
CA LEU A 59 -3.63 9.43 -5.06
C LEU A 59 -4.73 8.36 -5.02
N ALA A 60 -4.74 7.55 -3.95
CA ALA A 60 -5.78 6.55 -3.76
C ALA A 60 -7.17 7.19 -3.63
N HIS A 61 -7.30 8.26 -2.85
CA HIS A 61 -8.55 8.97 -2.65
C HIS A 61 -9.19 9.44 -3.97
N ASP A 62 -8.37 9.96 -4.88
CA ASP A 62 -8.84 10.58 -6.11
C ASP A 62 -8.99 9.58 -7.27
N HIS A 63 -8.14 8.54 -7.33
CA HIS A 63 -8.05 7.66 -8.51
C HIS A 63 -8.47 6.21 -8.25
N PHE A 64 -8.51 5.75 -7.00
CA PHE A 64 -8.80 4.34 -6.72
C PHE A 64 -10.28 3.99 -6.90
N VAL A 65 -10.56 3.10 -7.84
CA VAL A 65 -11.89 2.55 -8.09
C VAL A 65 -12.01 1.17 -7.45
N ALA A 66 -12.78 1.12 -6.36
CA ALA A 66 -13.03 -0.11 -5.63
C ALA A 66 -14.06 -1.00 -6.37
N HIS A 67 -13.88 -2.31 -6.28
CA HIS A 67 -14.87 -3.30 -6.71
C HIS A 67 -15.68 -3.82 -5.53
N PRO A 68 -16.97 -4.17 -5.71
CA PRO A 68 -17.79 -4.68 -4.62
C PRO A 68 -17.25 -5.96 -3.94
N THR A 69 -16.42 -6.73 -4.66
CA THR A 69 -15.78 -7.94 -4.14
C THR A 69 -14.49 -7.65 -3.38
N ASP A 70 -13.93 -6.45 -3.44
CA ASP A 70 -12.68 -6.12 -2.76
C ASP A 70 -12.81 -6.26 -1.24
N ILE A 71 -11.72 -6.73 -0.63
CA ILE A 71 -11.60 -6.89 0.82
C ILE A 71 -10.44 -6.04 1.32
N PHE A 72 -10.74 -5.14 2.25
CA PHE A 72 -9.77 -4.26 2.87
C PHE A 72 -9.43 -4.71 4.29
N LEU A 73 -8.15 -4.96 4.57
CA LEU A 73 -7.64 -5.17 5.92
C LEU A 73 -7.14 -3.84 6.48
N ALA A 74 -7.95 -3.22 7.32
CA ALA A 74 -7.65 -1.95 7.94
C ALA A 74 -7.04 -2.14 9.32
N THR A 75 -5.87 -1.57 9.57
CA THR A 75 -5.22 -1.63 10.88
C THR A 75 -4.52 -0.31 11.20
N PHE A 76 -4.26 -0.04 12.48
CA PHE A 76 -3.21 0.93 12.81
C PHE A 76 -1.83 0.32 12.50
N PRO A 77 -0.80 1.12 12.13
CA PRO A 77 0.54 0.60 11.92
C PRO A 77 1.02 -0.27 13.08
N LYS A 78 1.66 -1.40 12.77
CA LYS A 78 2.27 -2.33 13.74
C LYS A 78 1.30 -3.17 14.58
N CYS A 79 0.04 -3.25 14.17
CA CYS A 79 -0.93 -4.20 14.73
C CYS A 79 -0.83 -5.64 14.16
N GLY A 80 0.36 -6.09 13.73
CA GLY A 80 0.56 -7.47 13.25
C GLY A 80 0.14 -7.75 11.80
N THR A 81 0.24 -6.75 10.92
CA THR A 81 -0.22 -6.85 9.52
C THR A 81 0.35 -8.04 8.75
N THR A 82 1.63 -8.40 8.93
CA THR A 82 2.22 -9.55 8.21
C THR A 82 1.46 -10.86 8.45
N TRP A 83 1.12 -11.15 9.71
CA TRP A 83 0.40 -12.38 10.05
C TRP A 83 -1.06 -12.32 9.61
N LEU A 84 -1.71 -11.17 9.79
CA LEU A 84 -3.10 -10.97 9.36
C LEU A 84 -3.26 -11.04 7.84
N LYS A 85 -2.33 -10.45 7.07
CA LYS A 85 -2.28 -10.54 5.61
C LYS A 85 -2.13 -11.99 5.14
N ALA A 86 -1.20 -12.74 5.75
CA ALA A 86 -1.01 -14.15 5.46
C ALA A 86 -2.29 -14.97 5.71
N LEU A 87 -2.93 -14.79 6.87
CA LEU A 87 -4.18 -15.49 7.20
C LEU A 87 -5.31 -15.14 6.25
N ALA A 88 -5.54 -13.84 6.00
CA ALA A 88 -6.60 -13.39 5.12
C ALA A 88 -6.40 -13.90 3.69
N PHE A 89 -5.16 -13.85 3.18
CA PHE A 89 -4.81 -14.40 1.87
C PHE A 89 -5.09 -15.90 1.79
N THR A 90 -4.68 -16.69 2.79
CA THR A 90 -4.94 -18.13 2.84
C THR A 90 -6.45 -18.44 2.88
N ILE A 91 -7.23 -17.71 3.68
CA ILE A 91 -8.68 -17.95 3.81
C ILE A 91 -9.41 -17.71 2.49
N VAL A 92 -9.06 -16.62 1.79
CA VAL A 92 -9.68 -16.23 0.53
C VAL A 92 -9.29 -17.19 -0.61
N ASN A 93 -8.03 -17.62 -0.64
CA ASN A 93 -7.51 -18.48 -1.69
C ASN A 93 -7.46 -19.98 -1.33
N ARG A 94 -8.16 -20.40 -0.26
CA ARG A 94 -8.12 -21.79 0.25
C ARG A 94 -8.54 -22.87 -0.74
N ASN A 95 -9.33 -22.49 -1.75
CA ASN A 95 -9.78 -23.40 -2.81
C ASN A 95 -8.93 -23.28 -4.09
N GLN A 96 -7.99 -22.34 -4.14
CA GLN A 96 -7.14 -22.07 -5.31
C GLN A 96 -5.75 -22.69 -5.15
N PHE A 97 -5.25 -22.75 -3.91
CA PHE A 97 -3.91 -23.25 -3.62
C PHE A 97 -3.95 -24.33 -2.54
N ASP A 98 -3.16 -25.38 -2.74
CA ASP A 98 -2.91 -26.42 -1.75
C ASP A 98 -1.75 -26.00 -0.84
N PHE A 99 -1.61 -26.69 0.30
CA PHE A 99 -0.52 -26.43 1.25
C PHE A 99 0.88 -26.58 0.64
N SER A 100 1.06 -27.46 -0.36
CA SER A 100 2.36 -27.74 -0.98
C SER A 100 2.80 -26.71 -2.03
N ASN A 101 1.86 -25.95 -2.61
CA ASN A 101 2.12 -24.97 -3.67
C ASN A 101 1.65 -23.55 -3.31
N HIS A 102 1.41 -23.31 -2.02
CA HIS A 102 0.84 -22.05 -1.56
C HIS A 102 1.79 -20.85 -1.81
N PRO A 103 1.33 -19.71 -2.37
CA PRO A 103 2.17 -18.55 -2.67
C PRO A 103 2.96 -18.00 -1.47
N LEU A 104 2.43 -18.12 -0.26
CA LEU A 104 3.11 -17.70 0.98
C LEU A 104 4.38 -18.51 1.31
N LEU A 105 4.66 -19.63 0.61
CA LEU A 105 5.90 -20.38 0.78
C LEU A 105 7.08 -19.71 0.05
N THR A 106 6.81 -18.86 -0.94
CA THR A 106 7.83 -18.27 -1.81
C THR A 106 7.76 -16.74 -1.88
N LYS A 107 6.60 -16.14 -1.61
CA LYS A 107 6.38 -14.68 -1.63
C LYS A 107 6.07 -14.12 -0.26
N ASN A 108 6.46 -12.86 -0.03
CA ASN A 108 6.14 -12.17 1.21
C ASN A 108 4.62 -11.84 1.27
N PRO A 109 3.95 -11.97 2.43
CA PRO A 109 2.56 -11.55 2.58
C PRO A 109 2.27 -10.09 2.17
N GLN A 110 3.29 -9.21 2.26
CA GLN A 110 3.18 -7.82 1.84
C GLN A 110 3.06 -7.65 0.33
N GLU A 111 3.65 -8.56 -0.46
CA GLU A 111 3.56 -8.57 -1.92
C GLU A 111 2.18 -9.08 -2.38
N LEU A 112 1.71 -10.14 -1.73
CA LEU A 112 0.42 -10.78 -2.05
C LEU A 112 -0.81 -10.00 -1.56
N PHE A 113 -0.60 -9.06 -0.64
CA PHE A 113 -1.65 -8.29 0.01
C PHE A 113 -1.12 -6.85 0.20
N PRO A 114 -1.01 -6.06 -0.88
CA PRO A 114 -0.33 -4.77 -0.86
C PRO A 114 -1.05 -3.74 0.02
N PHE A 115 -0.30 -2.72 0.45
CA PHE A 115 -0.92 -1.54 1.06
C PHE A 115 -1.44 -0.62 -0.03
N LEU A 116 -2.70 -0.18 0.06
CA LEU A 116 -3.28 0.70 -0.95
C LEU A 116 -2.49 2.00 -1.10
N GLU A 117 -2.07 2.59 0.03
CA GLU A 117 -1.32 3.85 0.03
C GLU A 117 0.06 3.72 -0.64
N ILE A 118 0.63 2.52 -0.65
CA ILE A 118 1.93 2.26 -1.31
C ILE A 118 1.70 1.85 -2.76
N PHE A 119 0.66 1.04 -2.99
CA PHE A 119 0.27 0.58 -4.32
C PHE A 119 -0.07 1.77 -5.24
N SER A 120 -0.77 2.79 -4.72
CA SER A 120 -1.09 4.00 -5.47
C SER A 120 0.11 4.89 -5.79
N LEU A 121 1.29 4.63 -5.23
CA LEU A 121 2.54 5.33 -5.55
C LEU A 121 3.37 4.61 -6.63
N GLN A 122 2.97 3.42 -7.07
CA GLN A 122 3.71 2.61 -8.03
C GLN A 122 3.17 2.80 -9.44
N ASP A 123 4.07 2.90 -10.43
CA ASP A 123 3.69 2.90 -11.85
C ASP A 123 2.97 1.59 -12.20
N HIS A 124 1.73 1.70 -12.64
CA HIS A 124 0.80 0.58 -12.77
C HIS A 124 1.08 -0.37 -13.94
N GLU A 125 2.03 -0.04 -14.84
CA GLU A 125 2.32 -0.85 -16.06
C GLU A 125 2.68 -2.31 -15.75
N ASN A 126 3.20 -2.63 -14.56
CA ASN A 126 3.62 -3.99 -14.19
C ASN A 126 2.79 -4.63 -13.05
N THR A 127 1.93 -3.87 -12.35
CA THR A 127 1.31 -4.34 -11.09
C THR A 127 -0.14 -4.82 -11.28
N GLU A 128 -0.79 -4.50 -12.40
CA GLU A 128 -2.14 -4.98 -12.72
C GLU A 128 -2.22 -6.51 -12.85
N LEU A 129 -1.11 -7.18 -13.22
CA LEU A 129 -1.07 -8.62 -13.44
C LEU A 129 -1.16 -9.44 -12.13
N GLU A 130 -0.76 -8.91 -10.97
CA GLU A 130 -0.78 -9.65 -9.70
C GLU A 130 -2.09 -9.50 -8.92
N ILE A 131 -2.89 -8.48 -9.22
CA ILE A 131 -4.17 -8.17 -8.55
C ILE A 131 -5.38 -8.70 -9.36
N SER A 132 -5.12 -9.46 -10.42
CA SER A 132 -6.12 -9.95 -11.38
C SER A 132 -7.13 -10.96 -10.81
N THR A 133 -6.87 -11.55 -9.63
CA THR A 133 -7.80 -12.51 -9.01
C THR A 133 -8.81 -11.81 -8.10
N SER A 134 -10.09 -11.89 -8.46
CA SER A 134 -11.18 -11.47 -7.57
C SER A 134 -11.44 -12.53 -6.49
N PRO A 135 -11.62 -12.14 -5.21
CA PRO A 135 -11.61 -10.77 -4.71
C PRO A 135 -10.20 -10.19 -4.54
N ARG A 136 -10.01 -8.90 -4.87
CA ARG A 136 -8.73 -8.21 -4.64
C ARG A 136 -8.55 -7.94 -3.15
N LEU A 137 -7.31 -8.04 -2.70
CA LEU A 137 -6.95 -7.90 -1.28
C LEU A 137 -6.04 -6.68 -1.09
N PHE A 138 -6.48 -5.71 -0.28
CA PHE A 138 -5.71 -4.49 0.01
C PHE A 138 -5.67 -4.21 1.50
N SER A 139 -4.52 -3.80 2.01
CA SER A 139 -4.40 -3.35 3.39
C SER A 139 -4.31 -1.84 3.44
N ILE A 140 -4.86 -1.26 4.51
CA ILE A 140 -4.86 0.20 4.71
C ILE A 140 -4.48 0.55 6.15
N HIS A 141 -3.74 1.64 6.26
CA HIS A 141 -3.54 2.40 7.50
C HIS A 141 -4.30 3.73 7.49
N THR A 142 -4.90 4.08 6.35
CA THR A 142 -5.71 5.27 6.14
C THR A 142 -6.91 5.31 7.10
N PRO A 143 -7.10 6.40 7.87
CA PRO A 143 -8.29 6.59 8.68
C PRO A 143 -9.57 6.56 7.85
N TYR A 144 -10.64 6.00 8.41
CA TYR A 144 -11.92 5.83 7.71
C TYR A 144 -12.44 7.09 7.00
N PRO A 145 -12.39 8.32 7.57
CA PRO A 145 -12.87 9.52 6.89
C PRO A 145 -12.11 9.87 5.60
N LEU A 146 -10.86 9.44 5.49
CA LEU A 146 -9.99 9.71 4.34
C LEU A 146 -10.08 8.62 3.26
N LEU A 147 -10.90 7.58 3.47
CA LEU A 147 -11.06 6.54 2.47
C LEU A 147 -11.89 7.01 1.26
N PRO A 148 -11.52 6.60 0.03
CA PRO A 148 -12.32 6.78 -1.15
C PRO A 148 -13.79 6.42 -0.92
N LYS A 149 -14.71 7.21 -1.50
CA LYS A 149 -16.16 6.96 -1.41
C LYS A 149 -16.53 5.58 -1.97
N SER A 150 -15.83 5.12 -3.00
CA SER A 150 -15.98 3.79 -3.61
C SER A 150 -15.78 2.68 -2.55
N ILE A 151 -14.66 2.72 -1.81
CA ILE A 151 -14.36 1.75 -0.74
C ILE A 151 -15.43 1.76 0.36
N ARG A 152 -15.84 2.95 0.81
CA ARG A 152 -16.77 3.10 1.94
C ARG A 152 -18.19 2.60 1.65
N SER A 153 -18.58 2.51 0.38
CA SER A 153 -19.96 2.21 -0.02
C SER A 153 -20.17 0.78 -0.49
N THR A 154 -19.17 0.15 -1.11
CA THR A 154 -19.36 -1.13 -1.79
C THR A 154 -18.55 -2.30 -1.24
N CYS A 155 -17.48 -2.04 -0.47
CA CYS A 155 -16.47 -3.05 -0.17
C CYS A 155 -16.55 -3.59 1.25
N HIS A 156 -15.90 -4.73 1.48
CA HIS A 156 -15.78 -5.33 2.80
C HIS A 156 -14.55 -4.78 3.51
N ILE A 157 -14.70 -4.25 4.72
CA ILE A 157 -13.59 -3.73 5.53
C ILE A 157 -13.49 -4.53 6.83
N VAL A 158 -12.36 -5.19 7.03
CA VAL A 158 -12.00 -5.85 8.29
C VAL A 158 -11.06 -4.94 9.05
N TYR A 159 -11.54 -4.33 10.14
CA TYR A 159 -10.73 -3.47 10.99
C TYR A 159 -10.16 -4.25 12.19
N VAL A 160 -8.84 -4.25 12.35
CA VAL A 160 -8.16 -4.93 13.47
C VAL A 160 -7.44 -3.91 14.34
N VAL A 161 -7.77 -3.95 15.63
CA VAL A 161 -7.15 -3.12 16.67
C VAL A 161 -6.22 -3.95 17.55
N ARG A 162 -5.18 -3.30 18.05
CA ARG A 162 -4.29 -3.82 19.08
C ARG A 162 -4.26 -2.84 20.23
N ASP A 163 -4.00 -3.31 21.44
CA ASP A 163 -3.80 -2.43 22.59
C ASP A 163 -2.76 -1.36 22.25
N PRO A 164 -3.07 -0.05 22.39
CA PRO A 164 -2.14 1.01 22.03
C PRO A 164 -0.84 0.96 22.84
N LYS A 165 -0.84 0.36 24.05
CA LYS A 165 0.37 0.16 24.85
C LYS A 165 1.35 -0.78 24.14
N ASP A 166 0.86 -1.86 23.55
CA ASP A 166 1.68 -2.81 22.78
C ASP A 166 2.26 -2.17 21.52
N VAL A 167 1.45 -1.37 20.82
CA VAL A 167 1.89 -0.66 19.63
C VAL A 167 2.99 0.33 20.00
N PHE A 168 2.81 1.07 21.10
CA PHE A 168 3.82 2.01 21.60
C PHE A 168 5.15 1.33 21.94
N VAL A 169 5.15 0.12 22.52
CA VAL A 169 6.38 -0.64 22.79
C VAL A 169 7.21 -0.82 21.52
N TRP A 170 6.58 -1.10 20.37
CA TRP A 170 7.30 -1.19 19.09
C TRP A 170 7.99 0.14 18.73
N TYR A 171 7.27 1.26 18.85
CA TYR A 171 7.83 2.59 18.57
C TYR A 171 8.97 2.95 19.54
N HIS A 172 8.81 2.61 20.82
CA HIS A 172 9.84 2.80 21.83
C HIS A 172 11.12 2.01 21.49
N MET A 173 10.98 0.74 21.09
CA MET A 173 12.12 -0.09 20.67
C MET A 173 12.85 0.49 19.44
N GLN A 174 12.13 1.10 18.49
CA GLN A 174 12.78 1.76 17.34
C GLN A 174 13.60 2.98 17.76
N LYS A 175 13.12 3.76 18.74
CA LYS A 175 13.86 4.91 19.27
C LYS A 175 15.13 4.50 20.01
N VAL A 176 15.08 3.39 20.75
CA VAL A 176 16.21 2.88 21.55
C VAL A 176 17.24 2.15 20.68
N ARG A 177 16.86 1.68 19.48
CA ARG A 177 17.79 1.03 18.55
C ARG A 177 18.93 1.99 18.18
N SER A 178 20.16 1.61 18.50
CA SER A 178 21.34 2.43 18.17
C SER A 178 21.41 2.71 16.68
N LYS A 179 21.71 3.96 16.32
CA LYS A 179 21.96 4.38 14.93
C LYS A 179 23.24 3.76 14.35
N ASP A 180 24.09 3.22 15.20
CA ASP A 180 25.37 2.59 14.85
C ASP A 180 25.24 1.09 14.55
N LEU A 181 24.04 0.52 14.74
CA LEU A 181 23.78 -0.86 14.32
C LEU A 181 23.53 -0.87 12.81
N PRO A 182 24.23 -1.73 12.05
CA PRO A 182 23.96 -1.84 10.63
C PRO A 182 22.47 -2.14 10.42
N GLN A 183 21.85 -1.44 9.47
CA GLN A 183 20.54 -1.87 8.99
C GLN A 183 20.68 -3.34 8.60
N VAL A 184 19.80 -4.20 9.13
CA VAL A 184 19.79 -5.60 8.73
C VAL A 184 19.49 -5.62 7.24
N GLU A 185 20.54 -5.79 6.45
CA GLU A 185 20.45 -5.98 5.02
C GLU A 185 19.81 -7.36 4.83
N ILE A 186 18.50 -7.36 4.58
CA ILE A 186 17.81 -8.59 4.18
C ILE A 186 18.38 -8.91 2.80
N GLN A 187 19.36 -9.82 2.77
CA GLN A 187 19.91 -10.32 1.53
C GLN A 187 18.79 -11.01 0.75
N ILE A 188 18.18 -10.28 -0.19
CA ILE A 188 17.34 -10.85 -1.23
C ILE A 188 18.31 -11.64 -2.11
N LYS A 189 18.48 -12.92 -1.76
CA LYS A 189 19.22 -13.86 -2.59
C LYS A 189 18.41 -14.02 -3.87
N GLU A 190 18.78 -13.30 -4.92
CA GLU A 190 18.35 -13.62 -6.28
C GLU A 190 18.71 -15.08 -6.54
N ARG A 191 17.71 -15.97 -6.50
CA ARG A 191 17.89 -17.34 -6.98
C ARG A 191 18.03 -17.25 -8.49
N LYS A 192 19.26 -17.21 -8.98
CA LYS A 192 19.59 -17.47 -10.38
C LYS A 192 18.90 -18.76 -10.79
N SER A 193 18.04 -18.64 -11.79
CA SER A 193 17.32 -19.70 -12.47
C SER A 193 18.25 -20.85 -12.85
N ILE A 194 17.97 -22.04 -12.31
CA ILE A 194 18.56 -23.30 -12.77
C ILE A 194 18.02 -23.56 -14.18
N GLN A 195 18.81 -23.23 -15.20
CA GLN A 195 18.61 -23.69 -16.57
C GLN A 195 19.28 -25.06 -16.72
N ARG A 196 18.43 -26.06 -16.97
CA ARG A 196 18.62 -27.21 -17.89
C ARG A 196 19.93 -28.01 -17.79
N GLU A 197 19.86 -29.14 -17.10
CA GLU A 197 20.56 -30.36 -17.53
C GLU A 197 19.55 -31.31 -18.17
N ARG A 198 19.53 -31.31 -19.51
CA ARG A 198 19.16 -32.45 -20.35
C ARG A 198 20.16 -32.49 -21.49
N MET A 199 21.16 -33.35 -21.36
CA MET A 199 21.62 -34.25 -22.42
C MET A 199 22.22 -35.49 -21.77
#